data_AF-A0A918EBW1-F1
#
_entry.id   AF-A0A918EBW1-F1
#
_cell.length_a   1.000
_cell.length_b   1.000
_cell.length_c   1.000
_cell.angle_alpha   90.00
_cell.angle_beta   90.00
_cell.angle_gamma   90.00
#
_symmetry.space_group_name_H-M   'P 1'
#
loop_
_entity.id
_entity.type
_entity.pdbx_description
1 polymer ?
#
loop_
_entity_poly.entity_id
_entity_poly.type
_entity_poly.pdbx_seq_one_letter_code
_entity_poly.pdbx_strand_id
1 'polypeptide(L)'
;MAEPVLVSIASALATRAFARLHDLVRARLAGDPEASAALAAARGADAGSPAVAALGEVLENTERQDPAFGRELRREWERASATGTGGVVNQVTAPVHGTVVQAGDIQGGVTFR
;
A
#
# COMPACT_ATOMS: atom_id res chain seq x y z
N MET A 1 -12.68 8.00 8.18
CA MET A 1 -12.33 6.58 7.99
C MET A 1 -11.31 6.53 6.88
N ALA A 2 -10.12 6.01 7.19
CA ALA A 2 -9.03 5.90 6.23
C ALA A 2 -9.43 5.02 5.03
N GLU A 3 -8.85 5.33 3.86
CA GLU A 3 -9.04 4.57 2.64
C GLU A 3 -8.74 3.07 2.85
N PRO A 4 -9.54 2.13 2.30
CA PRO A 4 -9.34 0.68 2.53
C PRO A 4 -7.94 0.18 2.16
N VAL A 5 -7.30 0.79 1.15
CA VAL A 5 -5.92 0.46 0.76
C VAL A 5 -4.91 0.87 1.83
N LEU A 6 -5.13 1.99 2.52
CA LEU A 6 -4.24 2.47 3.59
C LEU A 6 -4.34 1.62 4.84
N VAL A 7 -5.52 1.08 5.14
CA VAL A 7 -5.71 0.10 6.22
C VAL A 7 -4.98 -1.21 5.88
N SER A 8 -5.03 -1.64 4.62
CA SER A 8 -4.30 -2.84 4.15
C SER A 8 -2.78 -2.65 4.25
N ILE A 9 -2.28 -1.47 3.85
CA ILE A 9 -0.87 -1.08 3.99
C ILE A 9 -0.48 -1.01 5.47
N ALA A 10 -1.31 -0.41 6.34
CA ALA A 10 -1.07 -0.33 7.77
C ALA A 10 -0.96 -1.72 8.43
N SER A 11 -1.82 -2.66 8.04
CA SER A 11 -1.73 -4.06 8.47
C SER A 11 -0.44 -4.74 7.99
N ALA A 12 -0.03 -4.50 6.73
CA ALA A 12 1.23 -5.02 6.20
C ALA A 12 2.46 -4.43 6.91
N LEU A 13 2.38 -3.16 7.34
CA LEU A 13 3.41 -2.51 8.15
C LEU A 13 3.46 -3.08 9.57
N ALA A 14 2.30 -3.36 10.18
CA ALA A 14 2.17 -3.98 11.51
C ALA A 14 2.87 -5.34 11.59
N THR A 15 2.71 -6.16 10.55
CA THR A 15 3.37 -7.48 10.42
C THR A 15 4.83 -7.39 10.00
N ARG A 16 5.28 -6.21 9.53
CA ARG A 16 6.62 -5.97 8.97
C ARG A 16 6.96 -6.91 7.81
N ALA A 17 5.94 -7.39 7.08
CA ALA A 17 6.09 -8.32 5.97
C ALA A 17 6.94 -7.76 4.81
N PHE A 18 6.98 -6.43 4.67
CA PHE A 18 7.71 -5.74 3.61
C PHE A 18 8.70 -4.72 4.18
N ALA A 19 9.98 -5.11 4.25
CA ALA A 19 11.04 -4.28 4.83
C ALA A 19 11.18 -2.91 4.15
N ARG A 20 11.15 -2.86 2.81
CA ARG A 20 11.25 -1.58 2.06
C ARG A 20 10.08 -0.63 2.34
N LEU A 21 8.86 -1.17 2.38
CA LEU A 21 7.66 -0.39 2.69
C LEU A 21 7.73 0.18 4.12
N HIS A 22 8.18 -0.64 5.07
CA HIS A 22 8.41 -0.22 6.44
C HIS A 22 9.47 0.88 6.55
N ASP A 23 10.59 0.75 5.83
CA ASP A 23 11.66 1.75 5.86
C ASP A 23 11.25 3.08 5.24
N LEU A 24 10.49 3.05 4.13
CA LEU A 24 9.90 4.25 3.51
C LEU A 24 9.01 5.00 4.51
N VAL A 25 8.06 4.29 5.12
CA VAL A 25 7.12 4.90 6.08
C VAL A 25 7.86 5.41 7.31
N ARG A 26 8.78 4.61 7.87
CA ARG A 26 9.59 5.05 9.02
C ARG A 26 10.38 6.31 8.71
N ALA A 27 11.01 6.38 7.53
CA ALA A 27 11.77 7.57 7.13
C ALA A 27 10.86 8.80 6.99
N ARG A 28 9.66 8.63 6.41
CA ARG A 28 8.72 9.74 6.24
C ARG A 28 8.15 10.25 7.57
N LEU A 29 7.92 9.36 8.53
CA LEU A 29 7.34 9.70 9.82
C LEU A 29 8.38 10.11 10.88
N ALA A 30 9.69 9.99 10.60
CA ALA A 30 10.75 10.29 11.56
C ALA A 30 10.75 11.74 12.07
N GLY A 31 10.19 12.68 11.29
CA GLY A 31 10.02 14.08 11.68
C GLY A 31 8.78 14.37 12.51
N ASP A 32 7.90 13.37 12.71
CA ASP A 32 6.64 13.49 13.43
C ASP A 32 6.59 12.43 14.57
N PRO A 33 6.80 12.86 15.83
CA PRO A 33 6.80 11.96 16.98
C PRO A 33 5.48 11.21 17.18
N GLU A 34 4.34 11.84 16.88
CA GLU A 34 3.02 11.25 17.05
C GLU A 34 2.79 10.17 15.97
N ALA A 35 3.13 10.48 14.72
CA ALA A 35 3.04 9.52 13.63
C ALA A 35 4.00 8.34 13.82
N SER A 36 5.21 8.58 14.33
CA SER A 36 6.16 7.54 14.70
C SER A 36 5.64 6.63 15.81
N ALA A 37 4.93 7.19 16.80
CA ALA A 37 4.30 6.42 17.87
C ALA A 37 3.16 5.55 17.33
N ALA A 38 2.36 6.05 16.39
CA ALA A 38 1.31 5.25 15.73
C ALA A 38 1.89 4.05 14.96
N LEU A 39 2.99 4.25 14.22
CA LEU A 39 3.70 3.16 13.55
C LEU A 39 4.23 2.11 14.54
N ALA A 40 4.77 2.55 15.68
CA ALA A 40 5.24 1.65 16.73
C ALA A 40 4.08 0.90 17.41
N ALA A 41 2.96 1.56 17.67
CA ALA A 41 1.78 0.99 18.32
C ALA A 41 1.08 -0.07 17.47
N ALA A 42 1.09 0.09 16.14
CA ALA A 42 0.55 -0.91 15.23
C ALA A 42 1.41 -2.19 15.15
N ARG A 43 2.66 -2.16 15.62
CA ARG A 43 3.58 -3.29 15.47
C ARG A 43 3.08 -4.56 16.17
N GLY A 44 2.90 -5.63 15.41
CA GLY A 44 2.40 -6.91 15.91
C GLY A 44 0.91 -6.90 16.28
N ALA A 45 0.20 -5.80 16.01
CA ALA A 45 -1.23 -5.71 16.23
C ALA A 45 -2.00 -6.39 15.09
N ASP A 46 -3.19 -6.91 15.39
CA ASP A 46 -4.06 -7.52 14.39
C ASP A 46 -4.58 -6.49 13.38
N ALA A 47 -4.89 -6.95 12.16
CA ALA A 47 -5.37 -6.11 11.06
C ALA A 47 -6.65 -5.30 11.39
N GLY A 48 -7.49 -5.82 12.29
CA GLY A 48 -8.71 -5.16 12.77
C GLY A 48 -8.53 -4.33 14.04
N SER A 49 -7.30 -4.19 14.54
CA SER A 49 -7.03 -3.47 15.78
C SER A 49 -7.20 -1.95 15.60
N PRO A 50 -7.60 -1.23 16.66
CA PRO A 50 -7.63 0.23 16.64
C PRO A 50 -6.27 0.86 16.30
N ALA A 51 -5.17 0.18 16.63
CA ALA A 51 -3.81 0.64 16.32
C ALA A 51 -3.52 0.64 14.80
N VAL A 52 -3.96 -0.39 14.08
CA VAL A 52 -3.84 -0.45 12.61
C VAL A 52 -4.73 0.60 11.94
N ALA A 53 -5.95 0.80 12.45
CA ALA A 53 -6.84 1.84 11.95
C ALA A 53 -6.23 3.25 12.14
N ALA A 54 -5.69 3.54 13.32
CA ALA A 54 -5.03 4.81 13.62
C ALA A 54 -3.79 5.05 12.73
N LEU A 55 -2.98 4.01 12.46
CA LEU A 55 -1.88 4.11 11.51
C LEU A 55 -2.39 4.42 10.09
N GLY A 56 -3.51 3.83 9.66
CA GLY A 56 -4.14 4.16 8.39
C GLY A 56 -4.53 5.64 8.27
N GLU A 57 -5.07 6.23 9.34
CA GLU A 57 -5.44 7.67 9.37
C GLU A 57 -4.20 8.58 9.35
N VAL A 58 -3.13 8.19 10.04
CA VAL A 58 -1.84 8.89 10.00
C VAL A 58 -1.26 8.88 8.57
N LEU A 59 -1.32 7.74 7.88
CA LEU A 59 -0.89 7.65 6.49
C LEU A 59 -1.74 8.55 5.60
N GLU A 60 -3.08 8.52 5.73
CA GLU A 60 -3.98 9.39 4.96
C GLU A 60 -3.67 10.88 5.18
N ASN A 61 -3.42 11.29 6.42
CA ASN A 61 -3.02 12.67 6.72
C ASN A 61 -1.66 13.03 6.11
N THR A 62 -0.71 12.10 6.16
CA THR A 62 0.63 12.28 5.57
C THR A 62 0.56 12.42 4.06
N GLU A 63 -0.28 11.63 3.38
CA GLU A 63 -0.50 11.75 1.93
C GLU A 63 -1.17 13.06 1.54
N ARG A 64 -2.10 13.57 2.34
CA ARG A 64 -2.73 14.87 2.10
C ARG A 64 -1.73 16.03 2.19
N GLN A 65 -0.78 15.93 3.11
CA GLN A 65 0.30 16.92 3.26
C GLN A 65 1.40 16.75 2.20
N ASP A 66 1.65 15.51 1.77
CA ASP A 66 2.66 15.15 0.80
C ASP A 66 2.10 14.12 -0.22
N PRO A 67 1.49 14.63 -1.31
CA PRO A 67 0.95 13.75 -2.35
C PRO A 67 2.02 12.94 -3.08
N ALA A 68 3.30 13.34 -3.03
CA ALA A 68 4.38 12.57 -3.64
C ALA A 68 4.68 11.30 -2.85
N PHE A 69 4.71 11.41 -1.52
CA PHE A 69 4.78 10.25 -0.63
C PHE A 69 3.65 9.26 -0.90
N GLY A 70 2.40 9.74 -1.06
CA GLY A 70 1.28 8.84 -1.34
C GLY A 70 1.41 8.06 -2.66
N ARG A 71 2.03 8.66 -3.70
CA ARG A 71 2.32 7.94 -4.94
C ARG A 71 3.43 6.92 -4.76
N GLU A 72 4.47 7.25 -4.01
CA GLU A 72 5.57 6.34 -3.72
C GLU A 72 5.12 5.16 -2.87
N LEU A 73 4.31 5.41 -1.84
CA LEU A 73 3.73 4.41 -0.96
C LEU A 73 2.89 3.38 -1.73
N ARG A 74 2.01 3.84 -2.63
CA ARG A 74 1.22 2.97 -3.51
C ARG A 74 2.10 2.15 -4.46
N ARG A 75 3.13 2.75 -5.04
CA ARG A 75 4.08 2.04 -5.92
C ARG A 75 4.88 0.96 -5.20
N GLU A 76 5.32 1.21 -3.97
CA GLU A 76 6.00 0.20 -3.14
C GLU A 76 5.02 -0.91 -2.74
N TRP A 77 3.77 -0.55 -2.39
CA TRP A 77 2.72 -1.51 -2.07
C TRP A 77 2.36 -2.42 -3.25
N GLU A 78 2.22 -1.88 -4.46
CA GLU A 78 1.99 -2.66 -5.67
C GLU A 78 3.13 -3.63 -5.94
N ARG A 79 4.40 -3.18 -5.79
CA ARG A 79 5.56 -4.06 -5.97
C ARG A 79 5.62 -5.16 -4.92
N ALA A 80 5.35 -4.82 -3.66
CA ALA A 80 5.30 -5.76 -2.55
C ALA A 80 4.20 -6.82 -2.75
N SER A 81 2.98 -6.38 -3.05
CA SER A 81 1.82 -7.26 -3.23
C SER A 81 1.92 -8.13 -4.49
N ALA A 82 2.48 -7.61 -5.59
CA ALA A 82 2.73 -8.38 -6.81
C ALA A 82 3.71 -9.56 -6.60
N THR A 83 4.62 -9.47 -5.63
CA THR A 83 5.57 -10.54 -5.31
C THR A 83 5.06 -11.55 -4.27
N GLY A 84 4.04 -11.19 -3.48
CA GLY A 84 3.59 -11.96 -2.32
C GLY A 84 2.43 -12.93 -2.57
N THR A 85 1.57 -12.64 -3.53
CA THR A 85 0.43 -13.50 -3.88
C THR A 85 -0.03 -13.12 -5.28
N GLY A 86 -0.22 -14.07 -6.20
CA GLY A 86 -0.55 -13.84 -7.61
C GLY A 86 -1.87 -13.10 -7.88
N GLY A 87 -1.93 -11.82 -7.53
CA GLY A 87 -3.06 -10.92 -7.73
C GLY A 87 -2.54 -9.64 -8.38
N VAL A 88 -2.56 -9.61 -9.71
CA VAL A 88 -2.27 -8.40 -10.49
C VAL A 88 -3.39 -7.39 -10.24
N VAL A 89 -3.05 -6.24 -9.66
CA VAL A 89 -3.94 -5.06 -9.62
C VAL A 89 -3.39 -4.06 -10.63
N ASN A 90 -4.00 -4.00 -11.82
CA ASN A 90 -3.66 -3.04 -12.86
C ASN A 90 -4.64 -1.87 -12.79
N GLN A 91 -4.21 -0.73 -12.26
CA GLN A 91 -5.04 0.47 -12.16
C GLN A 91 -4.85 1.36 -13.40
N VAL A 92 -5.75 1.25 -14.38
CA VAL A 92 -5.74 2.10 -15.59
C VAL A 92 -6.50 3.40 -15.30
N THR A 93 -5.79 4.53 -15.40
CA THR A 93 -6.36 5.87 -15.14
C THR A 93 -6.35 6.71 -16.42
N ALA A 94 -7.11 6.30 -17.45
CA ALA A 94 -7.35 7.08 -18.67
C ALA A 94 -8.58 6.53 -19.43
N PRO A 95 -9.31 7.33 -20.23
CA PRO A 95 -10.41 6.83 -21.07
C PRO A 95 -9.84 5.94 -22.18
N VAL A 96 -9.95 4.62 -21.99
CA VAL A 96 -9.50 3.62 -22.95
C VAL A 96 -10.60 3.40 -23.99
N HIS A 97 -10.27 3.63 -25.26
CA HIS A 97 -11.12 3.23 -26.38
C HIS A 97 -10.52 1.96 -26.99
N GLY A 98 -10.85 0.79 -26.44
CA GLY A 98 -10.37 -0.51 -26.94
C GLY A 98 -10.49 -1.65 -25.91
N THR A 99 -10.28 -2.89 -26.37
CA THR A 99 -10.35 -4.11 -25.54
C THR A 99 -9.20 -4.12 -24.51
N VAL A 100 -9.56 -4.12 -23.23
CA VAL A 100 -8.60 -4.24 -22.13
C VAL A 100 -8.52 -5.71 -21.73
N VAL A 101 -7.31 -6.26 -21.72
CA VAL A 101 -7.02 -7.60 -21.18
C VAL A 101 -6.23 -7.45 -19.90
N GLN A 102 -6.80 -7.94 -18.80
CA GLN A 102 -6.13 -8.05 -17.50
C GLN A 102 -5.88 -9.52 -17.22
N ALA A 103 -4.62 -9.91 -17.08
CA ALA A 103 -4.24 -11.29 -16.75
C ALA A 103 -3.28 -11.30 -15.58
N GLY A 104 -3.60 -12.14 -14.58
CA GLY A 104 -2.82 -12.33 -13.36
C GLY A 104 -1.61 -13.27 -13.53
N ASP A 105 -1.75 -14.28 -14.38
CA ASP A 105 -0.72 -15.25 -14.72
C ASP A 105 -1.01 -15.78 -16.13
N ILE A 106 -0.05 -15.67 -17.06
CA ILE A 106 -0.17 -16.24 -18.41
C ILE A 106 0.96 -17.24 -18.59
N GLN A 107 0.60 -18.52 -18.67
CA GLN A 107 1.52 -19.61 -18.95
C GLN A 107 1.10 -20.29 -20.26
N GLY A 108 1.68 -19.83 -21.38
CA GLY A 108 1.38 -20.29 -22.74
C GLY A 108 0.98 -19.15 -23.69
N GLY A 109 1.23 -19.33 -24.99
CA GLY A 109 1.18 -18.27 -26.01
C GLY A 109 -0.19 -17.59 -26.19
N VAL A 110 -0.18 -16.26 -26.19
CA VAL A 110 -1.35 -15.42 -26.44
C VAL A 110 -1.25 -14.82 -27.83
N THR A 111 -2.26 -15.04 -28.66
CA THR A 111 -2.37 -14.40 -29.97
C THR A 111 -3.69 -13.62 -30.03
N PHE A 112 -3.58 -12.30 -30.16
CA PHE A 112 -4.73 -11.45 -30.46
C PHE A 112 -4.94 -11.44 -31.98
N ARG A 113 -6.18 -11.66 -32.41
CA ARG A 113 -6.58 -11.59 -33.82
C ARG A 113 -7.60 -10.49 -34.01
#